data_AF-A0AAV5U318-F1
#
_entry.id   AF-A0AAV5U318-F1
#
_cell.length_a   1.000
_cell.length_b   1.000
_cell.length_c   1.000
_cell.angle_alpha   90.00
_cell.angle_beta   90.00
_cell.angle_gamma   90.00
#
_symmetry.space_group_name_H-M   'P 1'
#
loop_
_entity.id
_entity.type
_entity.pdbx_description
1 polymer ?
#
loop_
_entity_poly.entity_id
_entity_poly.type
_entity_poly.pdbx_seq_one_letter_code
_entity_poly.pdbx_strand_id
1 'polypeptide(L)'
;RSVFQSMVAVNKIGRKKRISEKKVKKEDVEGNDGSSTVNTGDAHKCLKYSLSSSFTCERHLFLKADASNENALLIGNVPSYLDLDVVKGFLSEFVKTSIDGVFPLRSNATGNRFDAGQLTIRVVFSSRLGVEQALAKAESVGSFVAEKYGPFDDTTTIQAQMAAYQSRIADADSLMKEVEEYMSAHDEEAAAANRAARKRRKVADEDGWITVTKGSRTSAPESKKMREDEPLNYQDEKRKQKKVDVAFYNFQIKESKMRHLNELRSKFEEDKKRVAMAKAARKFRP
;
A
#
# COMPACT_ATOMS: atom_id res chain seq x y z
N ARG A 1 27.95 -16.29 8.24
CA ARG A 1 27.91 -17.45 7.32
C ARG A 1 26.86 -18.40 7.88
N SER A 2 25.88 -18.81 7.06
CA SER A 2 24.59 -19.43 7.47
C SER A 2 23.67 -18.39 8.12
N VAL A 3 22.44 -18.10 7.70
CA VAL A 3 21.41 -18.85 6.98
C VAL A 3 20.56 -17.81 6.23
N PHE A 4 20.47 -17.85 4.90
CA PHE A 4 19.34 -17.25 4.15
C PHE A 4 19.36 -17.84 2.73
N GLN A 5 18.66 -18.96 2.57
CA GLN A 5 18.33 -19.54 1.28
C GLN A 5 16.88 -20.02 1.34
N SER A 6 16.16 -19.80 0.24
CA SER A 6 14.71 -20.09 0.00
C SER A 6 13.76 -19.03 0.60
N MET A 7 12.70 -18.55 -0.06
CA MET A 7 11.92 -19.03 -1.21
C MET A 7 11.43 -17.84 -2.06
N VAL A 8 11.59 -17.91 -3.38
CA VAL A 8 10.83 -17.11 -4.35
C VAL A 8 9.82 -18.06 -5.00
N ALA A 9 8.56 -17.99 -4.58
CA ALA A 9 7.47 -18.76 -5.17
C ALA A 9 6.80 -17.95 -6.27
N VAL A 10 7.11 -18.30 -7.52
CA VAL A 10 6.45 -17.80 -8.74
C VAL A 10 5.13 -18.57 -8.91
N ASN A 11 4.00 -17.94 -8.62
CA ASN A 11 2.69 -18.52 -8.89
C ASN A 11 2.33 -18.37 -10.38
N LYS A 12 2.47 -19.47 -11.13
CA LYS A 12 1.94 -19.62 -12.49
C LYS A 12 0.42 -19.81 -12.43
N ILE A 13 -0.32 -18.85 -12.97
CA ILE A 13 -1.78 -18.90 -13.12
C ILE A 13 -2.11 -19.82 -14.31
N GLY A 14 -2.71 -20.97 -14.04
CA GLY A 14 -3.16 -21.94 -15.05
C GLY A 14 -4.39 -21.45 -15.81
N ARG A 15 -4.37 -21.63 -17.14
CA ARG A 15 -5.49 -21.38 -18.07
C ARG A 15 -6.71 -22.25 -17.72
N LYS A 16 -7.88 -21.63 -17.49
CA LYS A 16 -9.16 -22.32 -17.35
C LYS A 16 -9.60 -22.92 -18.70
N LYS A 17 -9.90 -24.22 -18.72
CA LYS A 17 -10.53 -24.94 -19.85
C LYS A 17 -11.98 -24.46 -20.03
N ARG A 18 -12.35 -24.10 -21.26
CA ARG A 18 -13.74 -23.92 -21.70
C ARG A 18 -14.46 -25.27 -21.68
N ILE A 19 -15.57 -25.36 -20.96
CA ILE A 19 -16.51 -26.49 -21.03
C ILE A 19 -17.48 -26.17 -22.17
N SER A 20 -17.59 -27.09 -23.11
CA SER A 20 -18.48 -27.01 -24.28
C SER A 20 -19.93 -27.28 -23.89
N GLU A 21 -20.84 -26.38 -24.26
CA GLU A 21 -22.29 -26.57 -24.15
C GLU A 21 -22.75 -27.69 -25.10
N LYS A 22 -23.27 -28.79 -24.53
CA LYS A 22 -24.01 -29.80 -25.28
C LYS A 22 -25.46 -29.37 -25.40
N LYS A 23 -25.88 -29.11 -26.63
CA LYS A 23 -27.26 -28.84 -27.06
C LYS A 23 -28.11 -30.10 -26.85
N VAL A 24 -29.15 -30.02 -26.01
CA VAL A 24 -30.19 -31.05 -25.88
C VAL A 24 -31.51 -30.47 -26.36
N LYS A 25 -32.11 -31.13 -27.36
CA LYS A 25 -33.49 -30.91 -27.83
C LYS A 25 -34.45 -31.74 -26.97
N LYS A 26 -35.63 -31.19 -26.65
CA LYS A 26 -36.92 -31.89 -26.47
C LYS A 26 -38.04 -30.84 -26.44
N GLU A 27 -38.87 -30.79 -27.48
CA GLU A 27 -40.16 -31.50 -27.67
C GLU A 27 -41.32 -30.79 -26.94
N ASP A 28 -42.25 -30.30 -27.76
CA ASP A 28 -43.49 -29.65 -27.38
C ASP A 28 -44.50 -30.66 -26.81
N VAL A 29 -45.11 -30.36 -25.67
CA VAL A 29 -46.33 -31.02 -25.19
C VAL A 29 -47.26 -29.97 -24.56
N GLU A 30 -48.53 -30.06 -24.96
CA GLU A 30 -49.65 -29.15 -24.74
C GLU A 30 -50.11 -29.01 -23.28
N GLY A 31 -51.00 -28.03 -23.08
CA GLY A 31 -51.45 -27.46 -21.81
C GLY A 31 -52.00 -28.42 -20.77
N ASN A 32 -51.86 -27.99 -19.51
CA ASN A 32 -52.77 -28.34 -18.44
C ASN A 32 -52.88 -27.14 -17.48
N ASP A 33 -54.09 -26.57 -17.38
CA ASP A 33 -54.45 -25.55 -16.41
C ASP A 33 -54.34 -26.13 -14.99
N GLY A 34 -53.38 -25.60 -14.22
CA GLY A 34 -53.20 -25.93 -12.83
C GLY A 34 -52.59 -24.74 -12.10
N SER A 35 -53.43 -24.04 -11.33
CA SER A 35 -53.05 -22.97 -10.41
C SER A 35 -51.81 -23.33 -9.60
N SER A 36 -50.65 -22.82 -10.01
CA SER A 36 -49.41 -22.95 -9.26
C SER A 36 -49.41 -21.90 -8.15
N THR A 37 -49.76 -22.30 -6.94
CA THR A 37 -49.42 -21.54 -5.74
C THR A 37 -47.89 -21.49 -5.63
N VAL A 38 -47.31 -20.42 -6.14
CA VAL A 38 -45.87 -20.14 -6.03
C VAL A 38 -45.52 -20.16 -4.55
N ASN A 39 -44.57 -21.03 -4.15
CA ASN A 39 -44.01 -21.06 -2.80
C ASN A 39 -43.38 -19.70 -2.48
N THR A 40 -44.18 -18.79 -1.93
CA THR A 40 -43.80 -17.45 -1.47
C THR A 40 -42.89 -17.47 -0.25
N GLY A 41 -42.61 -18.65 0.32
CA GLY A 41 -41.81 -18.83 1.53
C GLY A 41 -40.30 -18.61 1.34
N ASP A 42 -39.78 -18.62 0.11
CA ASP A 42 -38.32 -18.52 -0.13
C ASP A 42 -37.86 -17.13 -0.60
N ALA A 43 -38.81 -16.22 -0.85
CA ALA A 43 -38.55 -14.86 -1.29
C ALA A 43 -38.11 -13.98 -0.12
N HIS A 44 -37.10 -13.14 -0.36
CA HIS A 44 -36.69 -12.13 0.61
C HIS A 44 -37.75 -11.04 0.76
N LYS A 45 -38.07 -10.69 2.01
CA LYS A 45 -38.95 -9.57 2.35
C LYS A 45 -38.14 -8.32 2.62
N CYS A 46 -38.62 -7.17 2.16
CA CYS A 46 -37.90 -5.90 2.28
C CYS A 46 -38.46 -5.08 3.44
N LEU A 47 -37.58 -4.66 4.35
CA LEU A 47 -37.88 -3.71 5.42
C LEU A 47 -37.16 -2.39 5.11
N LYS A 48 -37.90 -1.28 5.07
CA LYS A 48 -37.34 0.03 4.73
C LYS A 48 -37.00 0.82 5.99
N TYR A 49 -35.87 1.51 5.98
CA TYR A 49 -35.48 2.41 7.06
C TYR A 49 -34.66 3.59 6.54
N SER A 50 -34.67 4.69 7.28
CA SER A 50 -33.76 5.82 7.16
C SER A 50 -32.91 5.93 8.42
N LEU A 51 -31.79 6.66 8.36
CA LEU A 51 -30.90 6.79 9.51
C LEU A 51 -31.38 7.86 10.48
N SER A 52 -31.65 9.06 9.97
CA SER A 52 -32.06 10.23 10.75
C SER A 52 -32.93 11.14 9.88
N SER A 53 -33.56 12.15 10.48
CA SER A 53 -34.19 13.27 9.78
C SER A 53 -33.25 13.97 8.79
N SER A 54 -31.94 14.02 9.08
CA SER A 54 -30.94 14.60 8.19
C SER A 54 -30.60 13.69 7.00
N PHE A 55 -30.78 12.37 7.14
CA PHE A 55 -30.49 11.37 6.12
C PHE A 55 -31.79 10.80 5.55
N THR A 56 -32.37 11.51 4.59
CA THR A 56 -33.66 11.17 3.97
C THR A 56 -33.62 9.94 3.04
N CYS A 57 -32.44 9.39 2.77
CA CYS A 57 -32.28 8.25 1.88
C CYS A 57 -32.85 6.97 2.51
N GLU A 58 -33.81 6.35 1.81
CA GLU A 58 -34.35 5.05 2.18
C GLU A 58 -33.32 3.94 1.93
N ARG A 59 -33.15 3.07 2.92
CA ARG A 59 -32.28 1.90 2.93
C ARG A 59 -33.11 0.67 3.23
N HIS A 60 -32.68 -0.47 2.70
CA HIS A 60 -33.46 -1.69 2.72
C HIS A 60 -32.72 -2.79 3.48
N LEU A 61 -33.39 -3.43 4.43
CA LEU A 61 -32.96 -4.68 5.05
C LEU A 61 -33.74 -5.84 4.43
N PHE A 62 -33.08 -6.99 4.26
CA PHE A 62 -33.70 -8.15 3.63
C PHE A 62 -33.95 -9.25 4.66
N LEU A 63 -35.21 -9.55 4.91
CA LEU A 63 -35.66 -10.55 5.86
C LEU A 63 -35.90 -11.89 5.14
N LYS A 64 -35.46 -12.98 5.76
CA LYS A 64 -35.70 -14.35 5.30
C LYS A 64 -35.83 -15.29 6.51
N ALA A 65 -36.72 -16.28 6.47
CA ALA A 65 -36.74 -17.33 7.48
C ALA A 65 -35.43 -18.15 7.45
N ASP A 66 -34.90 -18.52 8.62
CA ASP A 66 -33.77 -19.45 8.68
C ASP A 66 -34.27 -20.88 8.39
N ALA A 67 -33.62 -21.58 7.47
CA ALA A 67 -33.95 -22.99 7.19
C ALA A 67 -33.52 -23.93 8.32
N SER A 68 -32.57 -23.49 9.16
CA SER A 68 -31.99 -24.33 10.23
C SER A 68 -32.80 -24.28 11.52
N ASN A 69 -33.54 -23.18 11.75
CA ASN A 69 -34.29 -22.97 12.97
C ASN A 69 -35.57 -22.19 12.66
N GLU A 70 -36.72 -22.80 12.93
CA GLU A 70 -38.05 -22.24 12.64
C GLU A 70 -38.36 -20.97 13.44
N ASN A 71 -37.70 -20.78 14.58
CA ASN A 71 -37.85 -19.60 15.43
C ASN A 71 -36.86 -18.48 15.06
N ALA A 72 -36.01 -18.70 14.07
CA ALA A 72 -34.98 -17.74 13.69
C ALA A 72 -35.29 -17.05 12.36
N LEU A 73 -34.99 -15.75 12.33
CA LEU A 73 -35.09 -14.88 11.18
C LEU A 73 -33.69 -14.41 10.79
N LEU A 74 -33.36 -14.53 9.52
CA LEU A 74 -32.15 -13.99 8.91
C LEU A 74 -32.43 -12.60 8.35
N ILE A 75 -31.58 -11.65 8.70
CA ILE A 75 -31.62 -10.27 8.22
C ILE A 75 -30.31 -10.00 7.49
N GLY A 76 -30.39 -9.80 6.19
CA GLY A 76 -29.28 -9.43 5.33
C GLY A 76 -29.19 -7.93 5.08
N ASN A 77 -28.05 -7.52 4.53
CA ASN A 77 -27.73 -6.13 4.18
C ASN A 77 -27.73 -5.18 5.39
N VAL A 78 -27.39 -5.67 6.58
CA VAL A 78 -27.27 -4.82 7.77
C VAL A 78 -25.89 -4.17 7.78
N PRO A 79 -25.75 -2.83 7.69
CA PRO A 79 -24.44 -2.21 7.70
C PRO A 79 -23.72 -2.38 9.05
N SER A 80 -22.38 -2.42 9.04
CA SER A 80 -21.58 -2.58 10.27
C SER A 80 -21.69 -1.42 11.27
N TYR A 81 -22.07 -0.24 10.80
CA TYR A 81 -22.30 0.95 11.64
C TYR A 81 -23.67 0.95 12.33
N LEU A 82 -24.55 0.00 11.98
CA LEU A 82 -25.87 -0.12 12.58
C LEU A 82 -25.82 -1.14 13.72
N ASP A 83 -26.05 -0.67 14.94
CA ASP A 83 -26.03 -1.53 16.12
C ASP A 83 -27.15 -2.57 16.10
N LEU A 84 -26.86 -3.72 16.69
CA LEU A 84 -27.79 -4.86 16.79
C LEU A 84 -29.06 -4.48 17.55
N ASP A 85 -28.94 -3.57 18.52
CA ASP A 85 -30.06 -3.06 19.32
C ASP A 85 -31.05 -2.23 18.51
N VAL A 86 -30.56 -1.48 17.51
CA VAL A 86 -31.42 -0.73 16.58
C VAL A 86 -32.27 -1.69 15.75
N VAL A 87 -31.65 -2.76 15.24
CA VAL A 87 -32.36 -3.81 14.48
C VAL A 87 -33.38 -4.52 15.36
N LYS A 88 -33.04 -4.80 16.63
CA LYS A 88 -33.97 -5.35 17.62
C LYS A 88 -35.15 -4.40 17.87
N GLY A 89 -34.88 -3.10 17.96
CA GLY A 89 -35.87 -2.04 18.09
C GLY A 89 -36.88 -2.04 16.94
N PHE A 90 -36.41 -2.10 15.69
CA PHE A 90 -37.28 -2.16 14.51
C PHE A 90 -38.27 -3.32 14.61
N LEU A 91 -37.80 -4.52 14.91
CA LEU A 91 -38.64 -5.72 14.97
C LEU A 91 -39.66 -5.65 16.11
N SER A 92 -39.27 -5.08 17.26
CA SER A 92 -40.14 -4.98 18.43
C SER A 92 -41.39 -4.12 18.23
N GLU A 93 -41.37 -3.19 17.26
CA GLU A 93 -42.52 -2.31 17.00
C GLU A 93 -43.68 -3.03 16.31
N PHE A 94 -43.38 -3.98 15.41
CA PHE A 94 -44.42 -4.66 14.62
C PHE A 94 -44.60 -6.14 14.96
N VAL A 95 -43.61 -6.76 15.60
CA VAL A 95 -43.66 -8.15 16.10
C VAL A 95 -44.02 -8.14 17.58
N LYS A 96 -45.13 -8.80 17.95
CA LYS A 96 -45.60 -8.85 19.34
C LYS A 96 -44.85 -9.87 20.21
N THR A 97 -44.19 -10.82 19.58
CA THR A 97 -43.44 -11.89 20.24
C THR A 97 -42.11 -11.37 20.78
N SER A 98 -41.69 -11.86 21.94
CA SER A 98 -40.38 -11.55 22.51
C SER A 98 -39.23 -12.07 21.65
N ILE A 99 -38.14 -11.29 21.62
CA ILE A 99 -36.89 -11.61 20.93
C ILE A 99 -35.92 -12.16 21.99
N ASP A 100 -35.48 -13.40 21.82
CA ASP A 100 -34.56 -14.09 22.74
C ASP A 100 -33.12 -13.59 22.55
N GLY A 101 -32.71 -13.32 21.30
CA GLY A 101 -31.35 -12.85 21.02
C GLY A 101 -31.11 -12.44 19.57
N VAL A 102 -30.09 -11.60 19.37
CA VAL A 102 -29.65 -11.10 18.06
C VAL A 102 -28.16 -11.42 17.91
N PHE A 103 -27.79 -12.15 16.88
CA PHE A 103 -26.44 -12.67 16.68
C PHE A 103 -25.92 -12.35 15.27
N PRO A 104 -24.73 -11.73 15.12
CA PRO A 104 -24.10 -11.59 13.81
C PRO A 104 -23.63 -12.96 13.30
N LEU A 105 -23.97 -13.31 12.06
CA LEU A 105 -23.66 -14.62 11.46
C LEU A 105 -22.49 -14.53 10.47
N ARG A 106 -22.54 -13.56 9.55
CA ARG A 106 -21.57 -13.41 8.46
C ARG A 106 -21.39 -11.94 8.11
N SER A 107 -20.17 -11.57 7.74
CA SER A 107 -19.87 -10.30 7.08
C SER A 107 -19.37 -10.54 5.66
N ASN A 108 -19.61 -9.57 4.77
CA ASN A 108 -19.00 -9.54 3.45
C ASN A 108 -17.55 -8.99 3.47
N ALA A 109 -17.07 -8.47 4.60
CA ALA A 109 -15.72 -7.97 4.74
C ALA A 109 -14.66 -9.08 4.67
N THR A 110 -13.46 -8.70 4.24
CA THR A 110 -12.30 -9.60 4.16
C THR A 110 -12.02 -10.23 5.52
N GLY A 111 -11.97 -11.56 5.58
CA GLY A 111 -11.75 -12.28 6.83
C GLY A 111 -12.98 -12.38 7.74
N ASN A 112 -14.19 -12.12 7.23
CA ASN A 112 -15.45 -12.23 7.99
C ASN A 112 -15.47 -11.34 9.25
N ARG A 113 -14.83 -10.16 9.17
CA ARG A 113 -14.80 -9.18 10.26
C ARG A 113 -16.16 -8.49 10.40
N PHE A 114 -16.63 -8.32 11.63
CA PHE A 114 -17.94 -7.70 11.88
C PHE A 114 -17.89 -6.16 11.96
N ASP A 115 -16.69 -5.58 12.13
CA ASP A 115 -16.50 -4.12 12.25
C ASP A 115 -16.69 -3.37 10.93
N ALA A 116 -16.73 -4.07 9.79
CA ALA A 116 -16.76 -3.46 8.48
C ALA A 116 -17.72 -4.21 7.54
N GLY A 117 -18.28 -3.45 6.58
CA GLY A 117 -19.07 -3.99 5.48
C GLY A 117 -20.54 -4.18 5.83
N GLN A 118 -21.13 -5.21 5.24
CA GLN A 118 -22.52 -5.60 5.45
C GLN A 118 -22.59 -6.97 6.11
N LEU A 119 -23.42 -7.03 7.14
CA LEU A 119 -23.66 -8.15 8.01
C LEU A 119 -24.93 -8.89 7.60
N THR A 120 -24.91 -10.20 7.81
CA THR A 120 -26.09 -11.05 7.93
C THR A 120 -26.25 -11.39 9.40
N ILE A 121 -27.39 -11.05 9.96
CA ILE A 121 -27.72 -11.21 11.37
C ILE A 121 -28.80 -12.28 11.50
N ARG A 122 -28.71 -13.09 12.56
CA ARG A 122 -29.75 -14.02 12.98
C ARG A 122 -30.46 -13.43 14.20
N VAL A 123 -31.77 -13.29 14.10
CA VAL A 123 -32.64 -12.91 15.22
C VAL A 123 -33.44 -14.15 15.63
N VAL A 124 -33.39 -14.51 16.91
CA VAL A 124 -34.13 -15.64 17.47
C VAL A 124 -35.32 -15.10 18.24
N PHE A 125 -36.52 -15.53 17.86
CA PHE A 125 -37.77 -15.24 18.57
C PHE A 125 -38.12 -16.38 19.52
N SER A 126 -38.92 -16.09 20.54
CA SER A 126 -39.41 -17.14 21.45
C SER A 126 -40.39 -18.11 20.77
N SER A 127 -40.99 -17.73 19.64
CA SER A 127 -41.97 -18.52 18.90
C SER A 127 -41.86 -18.30 17.39
N ARG A 128 -42.14 -19.35 16.62
CA ARG A 128 -42.29 -19.33 15.16
C ARG A 128 -43.28 -18.27 14.66
N LEU A 129 -44.33 -17.97 15.44
CA LEU A 129 -45.29 -16.92 15.11
C LEU A 129 -44.62 -15.55 14.95
N GLY A 130 -43.52 -15.31 15.67
CA GLY A 130 -42.74 -14.09 15.52
C GLY A 130 -42.12 -13.94 14.13
N VAL A 131 -41.58 -15.04 13.58
CA VAL A 131 -40.98 -15.06 12.23
C VAL A 131 -42.04 -14.85 11.15
N GLU A 132 -43.18 -15.54 11.27
CA GLU A 132 -44.29 -15.40 10.31
C GLU A 132 -44.89 -14.00 10.34
N GLN A 133 -45.10 -13.42 11.54
CA GLN A 133 -45.54 -12.03 11.68
C GLN A 133 -44.53 -11.05 11.11
N ALA A 134 -43.23 -11.29 11.33
CA ALA A 134 -42.19 -10.42 10.83
C ALA A 134 -42.20 -10.37 9.30
N LEU A 135 -42.25 -11.54 8.64
CA LEU A 135 -42.28 -11.64 7.17
C LEU A 135 -43.57 -11.11 6.56
N ALA A 136 -44.72 -11.36 7.20
CA ALA A 136 -46.02 -10.87 6.71
C ALA A 136 -46.14 -9.34 6.79
N LYS A 137 -45.59 -8.74 7.85
CA LYS A 137 -45.70 -7.30 8.08
C LYS A 137 -44.57 -6.47 7.50
N ALA A 138 -43.40 -7.05 7.24
CA ALA A 138 -42.20 -6.31 6.82
C ALA A 138 -42.43 -5.31 5.67
N GLU A 139 -43.22 -5.70 4.65
CA GLU A 139 -43.52 -4.85 3.49
C GLU A 139 -44.67 -3.85 3.75
N SER A 140 -45.54 -4.15 4.72
CA SER A 140 -46.68 -3.31 5.09
C SER A 140 -46.29 -2.16 6.02
N VAL A 141 -45.23 -2.34 6.81
CA VAL A 141 -44.75 -1.31 7.72
C VAL A 141 -43.97 -0.26 6.93
N GLY A 142 -44.21 1.01 7.25
CA GLY A 142 -43.53 2.14 6.64
C GLY A 142 -42.03 2.19 6.93
N SER A 143 -41.38 3.28 6.51
CA SER A 143 -39.95 3.48 6.74
C SER A 143 -39.65 3.78 8.22
N PHE A 144 -38.80 2.97 8.84
CA PHE A 144 -38.32 3.19 10.21
C PHE A 144 -37.21 4.23 10.27
N VAL A 145 -37.01 4.88 11.43
CA VAL A 145 -35.91 5.84 11.63
C VAL A 145 -34.94 5.28 12.67
N ALA A 146 -33.71 4.96 12.26
CA ALA A 146 -32.70 4.30 13.11
C ALA A 146 -32.39 5.07 14.41
N GLU A 147 -32.27 6.39 14.33
CA GLU A 147 -32.00 7.31 15.45
C GLU A 147 -32.94 7.12 16.65
N LYS A 148 -34.18 6.65 16.43
CA LYS A 148 -35.16 6.46 17.50
C LYS A 148 -34.86 5.28 18.42
N TYR A 149 -34.16 4.26 17.94
CA TYR A 149 -34.00 2.99 18.65
C TYR A 149 -32.61 2.81 19.27
N GLY A 150 -31.64 3.62 18.86
CA GLY A 150 -30.31 3.56 19.44
C GLY A 150 -29.30 4.46 18.73
N PRO A 151 -28.11 4.59 19.32
CA PRO A 151 -26.99 5.20 18.65
C PRO A 151 -26.62 4.36 17.41
N PHE A 152 -26.15 5.02 16.38
CA PHE A 152 -25.48 4.38 15.26
C PHE A 152 -24.24 5.22 14.93
N ASP A 153 -23.23 4.59 14.38
CA ASP A 153 -22.04 5.31 13.95
C ASP A 153 -22.38 6.14 12.69
N ASP A 154 -22.49 7.45 12.86
CA ASP A 154 -22.78 8.42 11.81
C ASP A 154 -21.50 8.96 11.15
N THR A 155 -20.33 8.40 11.48
CA THR A 155 -19.05 8.79 10.92
C THR A 155 -19.09 8.68 9.40
N THR A 156 -19.10 9.84 8.75
CA THR A 156 -19.09 9.91 7.29
C THR A 156 -17.74 9.42 6.77
N THR A 157 -17.69 8.86 5.56
CA THR A 157 -16.44 8.44 4.90
C THR A 157 -15.39 9.54 4.91
N ILE A 158 -15.80 10.80 4.74
CA ILE A 158 -14.93 11.98 4.81
C ILE A 158 -14.34 12.13 6.21
N GLN A 159 -15.14 12.05 7.27
CA GLN A 159 -14.66 12.17 8.66
C GLN A 159 -13.70 11.03 9.02
N ALA A 160 -14.03 9.80 8.64
CA ALA A 160 -13.14 8.65 8.83
C ALA A 160 -11.80 8.85 8.09
N GLN A 161 -11.84 9.35 6.85
CA GLN A 161 -10.64 9.66 6.09
C GLN A 161 -9.84 10.82 6.69
N MET A 162 -10.50 11.85 7.20
CA MET A 162 -9.86 12.97 7.89
C MET A 162 -9.15 12.50 9.16
N ALA A 163 -9.80 11.67 9.98
CA ALA A 163 -9.19 11.09 11.16
C ALA A 163 -7.98 10.20 10.81
N ALA A 164 -8.11 9.37 9.76
CA ALA A 164 -7.01 8.55 9.25
C ALA A 164 -5.87 9.37 8.65
N TYR A 165 -6.15 10.56 8.11
CA TYR A 165 -5.13 11.49 7.63
C TYR A 165 -4.43 12.19 8.80
N GLN A 166 -5.21 12.68 9.78
CA GLN A 166 -4.69 13.30 10.99
C GLN A 166 -3.80 12.33 11.78
N SER A 167 -4.16 11.06 11.88
CA SER A 167 -3.33 10.07 12.58
C SER A 167 -2.01 9.74 11.87
N ARG A 168 -1.86 10.06 10.58
CA ARG A 168 -0.58 9.95 9.86
C ARG A 168 0.35 11.12 10.15
N ILE A 169 -0.21 12.25 10.58
CA ILE A 169 0.56 13.42 10.94
C ILE A 169 0.97 13.24 12.40
N ALA A 170 2.26 12.96 12.62
CA ALA A 170 2.82 12.94 13.96
C ALA A 170 2.77 14.34 14.57
N ASP A 171 2.56 14.40 15.87
CA ASP A 171 2.68 15.65 16.62
C ASP A 171 4.14 16.14 16.55
N ALA A 172 4.32 17.43 16.25
CA ALA A 172 5.64 17.99 15.99
C ALA A 172 6.53 17.94 17.24
N ASP A 173 5.96 18.21 18.41
CA ASP A 173 6.68 18.22 19.69
C ASP A 173 7.08 16.81 20.12
N SER A 174 6.19 15.82 19.95
CA SER A 174 6.51 14.41 20.17
C SER A 174 7.63 13.94 19.25
N LEU A 175 7.52 14.23 17.95
CA LEU A 175 8.51 13.84 16.96
C LEU A 175 9.88 14.48 17.23
N MET A 176 9.91 15.76 17.61
CA MET A 176 11.14 16.46 17.95
C MET A 176 11.86 15.79 19.13
N LYS A 177 11.13 15.43 20.19
CA LYS A 177 11.71 14.70 21.34
C LYS A 177 12.28 13.35 20.96
N GLU A 178 11.55 12.57 20.16
CA GLU A 178 12.02 11.27 19.68
C GLU A 178 13.29 11.40 18.83
N VAL A 179 13.36 12.42 17.97
CA VAL A 179 14.53 12.71 17.15
C VAL A 179 15.72 13.16 18.01
N GLU A 180 15.49 14.04 18.98
CA GLU A 180 16.54 14.51 19.91
C GLU A 180 17.10 13.35 20.75
N GLU A 181 16.24 12.48 21.28
CA GLU A 181 16.65 11.27 22.00
C GLU A 181 17.46 10.33 21.11
N TYR A 182 16.99 10.06 19.88
CA TYR A 182 17.72 9.24 18.93
C TYR A 182 19.10 9.84 18.56
N MET A 183 19.14 11.14 18.27
CA MET A 183 20.37 11.84 17.86
C MET A 183 21.39 11.90 19.00
N SER A 184 20.94 12.17 20.22
CA SER A 184 21.82 12.18 21.41
C SER A 184 22.41 10.80 21.68
N ALA A 185 21.61 9.73 21.65
CA ALA A 185 22.09 8.36 21.80
C ALA A 185 23.10 7.97 20.71
N HIS A 186 22.82 8.32 19.45
CA HIS A 186 23.72 8.07 18.33
C HIS A 186 25.05 8.83 18.45
N ASP A 187 25.01 10.10 18.86
CA ASP A 187 26.21 10.91 19.04
C ASP A 187 27.07 10.40 20.20
N GLU A 188 26.45 9.91 21.28
CA GLU A 188 27.15 9.24 22.38
C GLU A 188 27.85 7.96 21.93
N GLU A 189 27.16 7.10 21.14
CA GLU A 189 27.73 5.88 20.58
C GLU A 189 28.89 6.20 19.62
N ALA A 190 28.70 7.16 18.72
CA ALA A 190 29.72 7.61 17.78
C ALA A 190 30.94 8.19 18.52
N ALA A 191 30.72 8.97 19.59
CA ALA A 191 31.80 9.49 20.43
C ALA A 191 32.53 8.37 21.19
N ALA A 192 31.81 7.36 21.71
CA ALA A 192 32.40 6.20 22.36
C ALA A 192 33.24 5.36 21.39
N ALA A 193 32.73 5.08 20.19
CA ALA A 193 33.45 4.38 19.13
C ALA A 193 34.72 5.15 18.70
N ASN A 194 34.63 6.47 18.54
CA ASN A 194 35.79 7.32 18.24
C ASN A 194 36.84 7.29 19.36
N ARG A 195 36.41 7.33 20.63
CA ARG A 195 37.32 7.19 21.79
C ARG A 195 38.00 5.81 21.80
N ALA A 196 37.26 4.74 21.54
CA ALA A 196 37.80 3.38 21.45
C ALA A 196 38.82 3.25 20.31
N ALA A 197 38.50 3.78 19.12
CA ALA A 197 39.41 3.80 17.98
C ALA A 197 40.70 4.59 18.29
N ARG A 198 40.58 5.75 18.95
CA ARG A 198 41.76 6.53 19.40
C ARG A 198 42.63 5.77 20.40
N LYS A 199 42.04 4.99 21.30
CA LYS A 199 42.78 4.13 22.23
C LYS A 199 43.52 3.02 21.46
N ARG A 200 42.83 2.30 20.58
CA ARG A 200 43.43 1.24 19.73
C ARG A 200 44.62 1.74 18.92
N ARG A 201 44.54 2.95 18.36
CA ARG A 201 45.67 3.59 17.63
C ARG A 201 46.94 3.81 18.46
N LYS A 202 46.82 3.91 19.78
CA LYS A 202 47.94 4.21 20.69
C LYS A 202 48.54 2.95 21.33
N VAL A 203 47.88 1.81 21.21
CA VAL A 203 48.38 0.54 21.75
C VAL A 203 49.34 -0.06 20.72
N ALA A 204 50.54 -0.45 21.19
CA ALA A 204 51.49 -1.19 20.37
C ALA A 204 51.06 -2.65 20.28
N ASP A 205 51.28 -3.27 19.13
CA ASP A 205 50.97 -4.67 18.88
C ASP A 205 51.96 -5.60 19.64
N GLU A 206 51.71 -6.91 19.66
CA GLU A 206 52.53 -7.91 20.39
C GLU A 206 54.02 -7.88 20.01
N ASP A 207 54.35 -7.46 18.78
CA ASP A 207 55.71 -7.28 18.27
C ASP A 207 56.29 -5.86 18.52
N GLY A 208 55.60 -5.00 19.28
CA GLY A 208 56.05 -3.66 19.68
C GLY A 208 55.91 -2.56 18.62
N TRP A 209 55.27 -2.85 17.48
CA TRP A 209 55.01 -1.86 16.43
C TRP A 209 53.72 -1.08 16.68
N ILE A 210 53.71 0.22 16.35
CA ILE A 210 52.51 1.07 16.44
C ILE A 210 51.94 1.29 15.03
N THR A 211 50.74 0.79 14.78
CA THR A 211 50.08 0.95 13.48
C THR A 211 49.62 2.39 13.25
N VAL A 212 50.30 3.10 12.34
CA VAL A 212 49.95 4.47 11.93
C VAL A 212 48.68 4.46 11.07
N THR A 213 47.52 4.71 11.68
CA THR A 213 46.28 4.92 10.92
C THR A 213 45.96 6.42 10.81
N LYS A 214 45.49 6.83 9.63
CA LYS A 214 45.10 8.23 9.37
C LYS A 214 43.98 8.64 10.34
N GLY A 215 44.22 9.72 11.08
CA GLY A 215 43.23 10.35 11.93
C GLY A 215 42.07 10.95 11.12
N SER A 216 41.09 10.14 10.75
CA SER A 216 39.84 10.64 10.18
C SER A 216 38.99 11.29 11.28
N ARG A 217 38.41 12.46 10.98
CA ARG A 217 37.46 13.18 11.86
C ARG A 217 36.11 12.46 11.96
N THR A 218 35.73 11.73 10.92
CA THR A 218 34.59 10.84 10.91
C THR A 218 35.09 9.42 11.10
N SER A 219 34.55 8.69 12.08
CA SER A 219 34.61 7.23 12.16
C SER A 219 33.94 6.66 10.93
N ALA A 220 34.62 6.69 9.78
CA ALA A 220 34.21 5.89 8.65
C ALA A 220 34.21 4.44 9.16
N PRO A 221 33.09 3.72 9.07
CA PRO A 221 33.02 2.37 9.58
C PRO A 221 34.11 1.57 8.86
N GLU A 222 34.88 0.83 9.66
CA GLU A 222 36.00 0.01 9.21
C GLU A 222 35.56 -0.98 8.11
N SER A 223 34.25 -1.25 8.01
CA SER A 223 33.60 -2.03 6.96
C SER A 223 33.72 -1.46 5.54
N LYS A 224 33.98 -0.14 5.35
CA LYS A 224 34.22 0.41 4.00
C LYS A 224 35.61 0.09 3.45
N LYS A 225 36.55 -0.41 4.27
CA LYS A 225 37.85 -0.90 3.79
C LYS A 225 37.79 -2.34 3.29
N MET A 226 36.70 -3.07 3.57
CA MET A 226 36.47 -4.44 3.09
C MET A 226 35.62 -4.46 1.80
N ARG A 227 35.60 -3.37 1.03
CA ARG A 227 35.33 -3.42 -0.41
C ARG A 227 36.67 -3.45 -1.12
N GLU A 228 37.33 -4.59 -1.03
CA GLU A 228 38.61 -4.88 -1.67
C GLU A 228 38.43 -5.34 -3.13
N ASP A 229 37.20 -5.34 -3.66
CA ASP A 229 36.89 -5.88 -5.00
C ASP A 229 36.46 -4.83 -6.03
N GLU A 230 36.58 -3.53 -5.75
CA GLU A 230 36.39 -2.52 -6.80
C GLU A 230 37.75 -2.23 -7.45
N PRO A 231 37.93 -2.45 -8.77
CA PRO A 231 39.25 -2.36 -9.38
C PRO A 231 39.79 -0.94 -9.24
N LEU A 232 40.90 -0.79 -8.53
CA LEU A 232 41.76 0.41 -8.45
C LEU A 232 42.22 0.92 -9.84
N ASN A 233 41.87 0.19 -10.91
CA ASN A 233 42.21 0.47 -12.30
C ASN A 233 41.90 1.91 -12.71
N TYR A 234 40.79 2.54 -12.33
CA TYR A 234 40.49 3.89 -12.86
C TYR A 234 41.41 4.99 -12.28
N GLN A 235 41.85 4.85 -11.03
CA GLN A 235 42.84 5.75 -10.45
C GLN A 235 44.25 5.38 -10.91
N ASP A 236 44.54 4.10 -11.09
CA ASP A 236 45.82 3.62 -11.59
C ASP A 236 46.03 3.95 -13.06
N GLU A 237 45.00 3.96 -13.90
CA GLU A 237 45.06 4.43 -15.29
C GLU A 237 45.47 5.91 -15.35
N LYS A 238 44.84 6.78 -14.55
CA LYS A 238 45.21 8.19 -14.46
C LYS A 238 46.62 8.41 -13.88
N ARG A 239 47.05 7.56 -12.93
CA ARG A 239 48.41 7.58 -12.39
C ARG A 239 49.44 7.03 -13.39
N LYS A 240 49.07 6.02 -14.17
CA LYS A 240 49.88 5.46 -15.27
C LYS A 240 50.03 6.47 -16.40
N GLN A 241 48.97 7.20 -16.78
CA GLN A 241 49.07 8.31 -17.74
C GLN A 241 50.04 9.41 -17.27
N LYS A 242 50.12 9.68 -15.96
CA LYS A 242 51.12 10.60 -15.39
C LYS A 242 52.55 10.02 -15.35
N LYS A 243 52.70 8.70 -15.47
CA LYS A 243 53.98 7.97 -15.51
C LYS A 243 54.45 7.66 -16.93
N VAL A 244 53.61 7.81 -17.94
CA VAL A 244 54.04 7.79 -19.36
C VAL A 244 54.76 9.12 -19.60
N ASP A 245 56.09 9.05 -19.64
CA ASP A 245 57.06 10.13 -19.88
C ASP A 245 56.48 11.52 -20.16
N VAL A 246 56.12 12.21 -19.09
CA VAL A 246 56.00 13.66 -19.10
C VAL A 246 57.40 14.20 -19.33
N ALA A 247 57.73 14.52 -20.59
CA ALA A 247 58.91 15.22 -21.06
C ALA A 247 59.98 15.48 -19.97
N PHE A 248 60.93 14.55 -19.80
CA PHE A 248 61.94 14.58 -18.73
C PHE A 248 62.79 15.86 -18.75
N TYR A 249 63.00 16.45 -19.92
CA TYR A 249 63.80 17.66 -20.08
C TYR A 249 62.97 18.87 -20.53
N ASN A 250 63.33 20.05 -20.02
CA ASN A 250 62.71 21.31 -20.38
C ASN A 250 62.76 21.63 -21.89
N PHE A 251 63.77 21.15 -22.62
CA PHE A 251 63.86 21.36 -24.07
C PHE A 251 62.75 20.62 -24.82
N GLN A 252 62.33 19.44 -24.35
CA GLN A 252 61.25 18.65 -24.97
C GLN A 252 59.90 19.38 -24.83
N ILE A 253 59.66 20.00 -23.66
CA ILE A 253 58.48 20.84 -23.42
C ILE A 253 58.50 22.08 -24.32
N LYS A 254 59.65 22.75 -24.44
CA LYS A 254 59.80 23.92 -25.32
C LYS A 254 59.58 23.54 -26.78
N GLU A 255 60.15 22.44 -27.23
CA GLU A 255 60.03 22.00 -28.61
C GLU A 255 58.59 21.59 -28.97
N SER A 256 57.88 20.88 -28.07
CA SER A 256 56.48 20.52 -28.32
C SER A 256 55.59 21.76 -28.43
N LYS A 257 55.81 22.77 -27.56
CA LYS A 257 55.11 24.06 -27.63
C LYS A 257 55.41 24.80 -28.93
N MET A 258 56.67 24.83 -29.37
CA MET A 258 57.06 25.48 -30.62
C MET A 258 56.47 24.77 -31.85
N ARG A 259 56.48 23.42 -31.88
CA ARG A 259 55.84 22.63 -32.94
C ARG A 259 54.34 22.91 -33.00
N HIS A 260 53.67 22.96 -31.84
CA HIS A 260 52.25 23.27 -31.77
C HIS A 260 51.93 24.70 -32.24
N LEU A 261 52.74 25.69 -31.88
CA LEU A 261 52.59 27.07 -32.39
C LEU A 261 52.76 27.16 -33.91
N ASN A 262 53.74 26.43 -34.47
CA ASN A 262 53.94 26.39 -35.92
C ASN A 262 52.78 25.70 -36.65
N GLU A 263 52.25 24.62 -36.09
CA GLU A 263 51.08 23.94 -36.63
C GLU A 263 49.86 24.87 -36.66
N LEU A 264 49.62 25.62 -35.58
CA LEU A 264 48.53 26.60 -35.52
C LEU A 264 48.70 27.73 -36.55
N ARG A 265 49.94 28.20 -36.76
CA ARG A 265 50.24 29.20 -37.80
C ARG A 265 49.98 28.67 -39.21
N SER A 266 50.38 27.43 -39.51
CA SER A 266 50.11 26.78 -40.80
C SER A 266 48.61 26.67 -41.05
N LYS A 267 47.86 26.15 -40.08
CA LYS A 267 46.40 26.03 -40.16
C LYS A 267 45.73 27.38 -40.36
N PHE A 268 46.21 28.42 -39.68
CA PHE A 268 45.68 29.77 -39.84
C PHE A 268 45.94 30.35 -41.25
N GLU A 269 47.12 30.12 -41.83
CA GLU A 269 47.41 30.53 -43.21
C GLU A 269 46.55 29.77 -44.22
N GLU A 270 46.35 28.47 -44.03
CA GLU A 270 45.47 27.64 -44.84
C GLU A 270 44.02 28.13 -44.76
N ASP A 271 43.53 28.41 -43.56
CA ASP A 271 42.18 28.93 -43.35
C ASP A 271 42.03 30.34 -43.94
N LYS A 272 43.05 31.19 -43.84
CA LYS A 272 43.07 32.51 -44.49
C LYS A 272 42.98 32.38 -46.01
N LYS A 273 43.71 31.43 -46.61
CA LYS A 273 43.62 31.11 -48.06
C LYS A 273 42.23 30.57 -48.42
N ARG A 274 41.67 29.66 -47.61
CA ARG A 274 40.33 29.09 -47.81
C ARG A 274 39.26 30.17 -47.76
N VAL A 275 39.33 31.08 -46.79
CA VAL A 275 38.42 32.22 -46.66
C VAL A 275 38.57 33.19 -47.83
N ALA A 276 39.79 33.48 -48.28
CA ALA A 276 40.01 34.33 -49.46
C ALA A 276 39.39 33.74 -50.72
N MET A 277 39.56 32.43 -50.97
CA MET A 277 38.91 31.73 -52.08
C MET A 277 37.38 31.76 -51.96
N ALA A 278 36.83 31.52 -50.76
CA ALA A 278 35.39 31.57 -50.52
C ALA A 278 34.80 32.98 -50.71
N LYS A 279 35.53 34.03 -50.31
CA LYS A 279 35.16 35.43 -50.55
C LYS A 279 35.19 35.78 -52.04
N ALA A 280 36.23 35.37 -52.77
CA ALA A 280 36.32 35.56 -54.22
C ALA A 280 35.17 34.86 -54.96
N ALA A 281 34.81 33.65 -54.53
CA ALA A 281 33.68 32.89 -55.07
C ALA A 281 32.29 33.40 -54.60
N ARG A 282 32.21 34.46 -53.78
CA ARG A 282 30.99 34.98 -53.12
C ARG A 282 30.20 33.92 -52.33
N LYS A 283 30.86 32.86 -51.88
CA LYS A 283 30.28 31.76 -51.07
C LYS A 283 30.58 31.89 -49.57
N PHE A 284 31.34 32.92 -49.18
CA PHE A 284 31.63 33.21 -47.77
C PHE A 284 30.41 33.84 -47.09
N ARG A 285 29.87 33.17 -46.07
CA ARG A 285 28.82 33.70 -45.19
C ARG A 285 29.51 34.15 -43.89
N PRO A 286 29.60 35.46 -43.63
CA PRO A 286 30.27 36.00 -42.44
C PRO A 286 29.58 35.61 -41.14
#